data_AF-A0A959PQ67-F1
#
_entry.id   AF-A0A959PQ67-F1
#
_cell.length_a   1.000
_cell.length_b   1.000
_cell.length_c   1.000
_cell.angle_alpha   90.00
_cell.angle_beta   90.00
_cell.angle_gamma   90.00
#
_symmetry.space_group_name_H-M   'P 1'
#
loop_
_entity.id
_entity.type
_entity.pdbx_description
1 polymer ?
#
loop_
_entity_poly.entity_id
_entity_poly.type
_entity_poly.pdbx_seq_one_letter_code
_entity_poly.pdbx_strand_id
1 'polypeptide(L)'
;MSTQNKLKQEVANYLGISSGWLNKYTIVTALFIVWVAFFDHHNIFAYQKLKGTINKLESEKKQLDNDISQALNDKIDLESNYEKFAREKKLMHKPDEEIILIDK
;
A
#
# COMPACT_ATOMS: atom_id res chain seq x y z
N MET A 1 11.78 -19.76 -56.14
CA MET A 1 11.64 -19.36 -54.72
C MET A 1 10.34 -18.57 -54.60
N SER A 2 9.35 -19.06 -53.85
CA SER A 2 7.97 -18.53 -53.93
C SER A 2 7.87 -17.09 -53.41
N THR A 3 7.10 -16.26 -54.11
CA THR A 3 6.86 -14.84 -53.81
C THR A 3 6.40 -14.62 -52.35
N GLN A 4 5.69 -15.60 -51.79
CA GLN A 4 5.21 -15.60 -50.40
C GLN A 4 6.34 -15.60 -49.37
N ASN A 5 7.45 -16.29 -49.64
CA ASN A 5 8.59 -16.34 -48.72
C ASN A 5 9.42 -15.05 -48.78
N LYS A 6 9.47 -14.40 -49.95
CA LYS A 6 10.12 -13.10 -50.13
C LYS A 6 9.38 -12.02 -49.33
N LEU A 7 8.04 -12.04 -49.37
CA LEU A 7 7.21 -11.09 -48.62
C LEU A 7 7.39 -11.21 -47.10
N LYS A 8 7.47 -12.44 -46.57
CA LYS A 8 7.76 -12.66 -45.14
C LYS A 8 9.13 -12.14 -44.73
N GLN A 9 10.15 -12.26 -45.58
CA GLN A 9 11.49 -11.77 -45.30
C GLN A 9 11.58 -10.24 -45.35
N GLU A 10 10.89 -9.60 -46.28
CA GLU A 10 10.83 -8.13 -46.36
C GLU A 10 10.13 -7.53 -45.13
N VAL A 11 9.00 -8.11 -44.72
CA VAL A 11 8.28 -7.69 -43.50
C VAL A 11 9.12 -7.94 -42.24
N ALA A 12 9.79 -9.09 -42.16
CA ALA A 12 10.70 -9.44 -41.06
C ALA A 12 11.85 -8.41 -40.93
N ASN A 13 12.48 -8.03 -42.04
CA ASN A 13 13.56 -7.05 -42.06
C ASN A 13 13.08 -5.64 -41.70
N TYR A 14 11.89 -5.23 -42.17
CA TYR A 14 11.32 -3.92 -41.82
C TYR A 14 11.00 -3.80 -40.32
N LEU A 15 10.51 -4.88 -39.71
CA LEU A 15 10.18 -4.92 -38.29
C LEU A 15 11.39 -5.26 -37.40
N GLY A 16 12.54 -5.64 -37.98
CA GLY A 16 13.73 -6.06 -37.25
C GLY A 16 13.58 -7.41 -36.52
N ILE A 17 12.66 -8.27 -36.97
CA ILE A 17 12.31 -9.54 -36.31
C ILE A 17 12.66 -10.70 -37.25
N SER A 18 13.14 -11.82 -36.73
CA SER A 18 13.45 -13.00 -37.56
C SER A 18 12.19 -13.56 -38.26
N SER A 19 12.34 -13.96 -39.53
CA SER A 19 11.27 -14.56 -40.38
C SER A 19 10.54 -15.74 -39.74
N GLY A 20 11.13 -16.43 -38.76
CA GLY A 20 10.48 -17.52 -38.02
C GLY A 20 9.32 -17.05 -37.13
N TRP A 21 9.30 -15.78 -36.73
CA TRP A 21 8.28 -15.20 -35.85
C TRP A 21 6.98 -14.84 -36.58
N LEU A 22 6.99 -14.76 -37.92
CA LEU A 22 5.80 -14.49 -38.76
C LEU A 22 4.97 -15.76 -39.03
N ASN A 23 4.93 -16.67 -38.07
CA ASN A 23 4.08 -17.87 -38.13
C ASN A 23 2.67 -17.54 -37.62
N LYS A 24 1.64 -18.15 -38.22
CA LYS A 24 0.23 -17.99 -37.80
C LYS A 24 0.05 -18.28 -36.30
N TYR A 25 0.75 -19.28 -35.78
CA TYR A 25 0.70 -19.63 -34.36
C TYR A 25 1.30 -18.52 -33.49
N THR A 26 2.49 -18.02 -33.85
CA THR A 26 3.16 -16.95 -33.11
C THR A 26 2.36 -15.64 -33.11
N ILE A 27 1.76 -15.27 -34.24
CA ILE A 27 0.94 -14.06 -34.35
C ILE A 27 -0.34 -14.20 -33.50
N VAL A 28 -1.02 -15.35 -33.57
CA VAL A 28 -2.23 -15.61 -32.76
C VAL A 28 -1.88 -15.65 -31.27
N THR A 29 -0.78 -16.30 -30.89
CA THR A 29 -0.32 -16.32 -29.49
C THR A 29 0.09 -14.93 -29.01
N ALA A 30 0.78 -14.12 -29.84
CA ALA A 30 1.14 -12.76 -29.48
C ALA A 30 -0.10 -11.88 -29.30
N LEU A 31 -1.07 -11.97 -30.20
CA LEU A 31 -2.36 -11.28 -30.06
C LEU A 31 -3.12 -11.76 -28.83
N PHE A 32 -3.08 -13.05 -28.51
CA PHE A 32 -3.69 -13.60 -27.29
C PHE A 32 -3.00 -13.10 -26.02
N ILE A 33 -1.66 -13.02 -26.00
CA ILE A 33 -0.91 -12.46 -24.87
C ILE A 33 -1.21 -10.97 -24.71
N VAL A 34 -1.26 -10.21 -25.80
CA VAL A 34 -1.65 -8.78 -25.76
C VAL A 34 -3.09 -8.66 -25.29
N TRP A 35 -4.00 -9.51 -25.76
CA TRP A 35 -5.39 -9.53 -25.31
C TRP A 35 -5.47 -9.80 -23.80
N VAL A 36 -4.82 -10.85 -23.29
CA VAL A 36 -4.78 -11.11 -21.85
C VAL A 36 -4.09 -9.94 -21.12
N ALA A 37 -2.98 -9.40 -21.61
CA ALA A 37 -2.29 -8.31 -20.93
C ALA A 37 -3.08 -7.00 -20.85
N PHE A 38 -3.91 -6.68 -21.86
CA PHE A 38 -4.68 -5.42 -21.93
C PHE A 38 -6.15 -5.55 -21.50
N PHE A 39 -6.81 -6.68 -21.80
CA PHE A 39 -8.21 -6.95 -21.45
C PHE A 39 -8.35 -7.76 -20.17
N ASP A 40 -7.37 -8.59 -19.78
CA ASP A 40 -7.44 -9.22 -18.47
C ASP A 40 -7.26 -8.11 -17.44
N HIS A 41 -8.20 -8.07 -16.52
CA HIS A 41 -8.27 -7.13 -15.41
C HIS A 41 -7.21 -7.53 -14.37
N HIS A 42 -5.96 -7.74 -14.78
CA HIS A 42 -4.84 -7.95 -13.89
C HIS A 42 -4.52 -6.62 -13.23
N ASN A 43 -5.31 -6.36 -12.21
CA ASN A 43 -5.38 -5.14 -11.44
C ASN A 43 -4.17 -5.09 -10.49
N ILE A 44 -2.96 -5.07 -11.06
CA ILE A 44 -1.70 -4.88 -10.34
C ILE A 44 -1.79 -3.58 -9.52
N PHE A 45 -2.49 -2.59 -10.06
CA PHE A 45 -2.81 -1.36 -9.36
C PHE A 45 -3.74 -1.56 -8.15
N ALA A 46 -4.84 -2.31 -8.27
CA ALA A 46 -5.68 -2.63 -7.11
C ALA A 46 -4.97 -3.51 -6.09
N TYR A 47 -4.09 -4.42 -6.52
CA TYR A 47 -3.29 -5.21 -5.59
C TYR A 47 -2.33 -4.32 -4.77
N GLN A 48 -1.69 -3.34 -5.42
CA GLN A 48 -0.87 -2.34 -4.72
C GLN A 48 -1.72 -1.46 -3.79
N LYS A 49 -2.90 -1.02 -4.23
CA LYS A 49 -3.84 -0.26 -3.41
C LYS A 49 -4.32 -1.07 -2.19
N LEU A 50 -4.61 -2.35 -2.38
CA LEU A 50 -5.02 -3.28 -1.33
C LEU A 50 -3.90 -3.47 -0.30
N LYS A 51 -2.65 -3.64 -0.73
CA LYS A 51 -1.48 -3.67 0.17
C LYS A 51 -1.36 -2.38 0.99
N GLY A 52 -1.55 -1.23 0.35
CA GLY A 52 -1.57 0.06 1.05
C GLY A 52 -2.66 0.12 2.13
N THR A 53 -3.87 -0.35 1.80
CA THR A 53 -4.98 -0.43 2.76
C THR A 53 -4.68 -1.38 3.93
N ILE A 54 -4.08 -2.54 3.67
CA ILE A 54 -3.70 -3.49 4.72
C ILE A 54 -2.69 -2.85 5.68
N ASN A 55 -1.62 -2.25 5.16
CA ASN A 55 -0.60 -1.60 5.99
C ASN A 55 -1.20 -0.45 6.83
N LYS A 56 -2.14 0.31 6.24
CA LYS A 56 -2.86 1.37 6.96
C LYS A 56 -3.68 0.80 8.11
N LEU A 57 -4.47 -0.25 7.87
CA LEU A 57 -5.29 -0.90 8.90
C LEU A 57 -4.45 -1.51 10.02
N GLU A 58 -3.30 -2.12 9.69
CA GLU A 58 -2.37 -2.65 10.69
C GLU A 58 -1.76 -1.53 11.55
N SER A 59 -1.39 -0.40 10.94
CA SER A 59 -0.88 0.76 11.66
C SER A 59 -1.94 1.36 12.58
N GLU A 60 -3.18 1.51 12.11
CA GLU A 60 -4.30 2.01 12.91
C GLU A 60 -4.60 1.07 14.07
N LYS A 61 -4.62 -0.25 13.83
CA LYS A 61 -4.77 -1.24 14.90
C LYS A 61 -3.69 -1.10 15.96
N LYS A 62 -2.42 -0.99 15.56
CA LYS A 62 -1.29 -0.83 16.49
C LYS A 62 -1.41 0.44 17.33
N GLN A 63 -1.88 1.54 16.74
CA GLN A 63 -2.12 2.78 17.48
C GLN A 63 -3.23 2.60 18.52
N LEU A 64 -4.36 2.01 18.13
CA LEU A 64 -5.46 1.73 19.06
C LEU A 64 -5.04 0.80 20.20
N ASP A 65 -4.25 -0.25 19.93
CA ASP A 65 -3.74 -1.14 20.97
C ASP A 65 -2.83 -0.38 21.97
N ASN A 66 -2.03 0.56 21.48
CA ASN A 66 -1.22 1.44 22.34
C ASN A 66 -2.10 2.39 23.17
N ASP A 67 -3.10 3.01 22.56
CA ASP A 67 -4.03 3.94 23.23
C ASP A 67 -4.82 3.22 24.32
N ILE A 68 -5.28 1.99 24.06
CA ILE A 68 -5.93 1.14 25.06
C ILE A 68 -4.98 0.84 26.21
N SER A 69 -3.73 0.46 25.92
CA SER A 69 -2.73 0.17 26.95
C SER A 69 -2.46 1.40 27.82
N GLN A 70 -2.35 2.58 27.21
CA GLN A 70 -2.18 3.84 27.92
C GLN A 70 -3.40 4.20 28.76
N ALA A 71 -4.61 4.05 28.22
CA ALA A 71 -5.85 4.29 28.94
C ALA A 71 -6.03 3.36 30.15
N LEU A 72 -5.60 2.10 30.03
CA LEU A 72 -5.60 1.15 31.15
C LEU A 72 -4.61 1.58 32.24
N ASN A 73 -3.41 2.00 31.88
CA ASN A 73 -2.43 2.53 32.85
C ASN A 73 -2.96 3.80 33.53
N ASP A 74 -3.53 4.72 32.75
CA ASP A 74 -4.13 5.95 33.24
C ASP A 74 -5.30 5.65 34.20
N LYS A 75 -6.09 4.61 33.92
CA LYS A 75 -7.15 4.14 34.82
C LYS A 75 -6.59 3.57 36.13
N ILE A 76 -5.51 2.77 36.07
CA ILE A 76 -4.84 2.24 37.27
C ILE A 76 -4.27 3.39 38.11
N ASP A 77 -3.63 4.38 37.48
CA ASP A 77 -3.11 5.56 38.16
C ASP A 77 -4.24 6.38 38.79
N LEU A 78 -5.38 6.52 38.12
CA LEU A 78 -6.57 7.14 38.70
C LEU A 78 -7.06 6.38 39.93
N GLU A 79 -7.24 5.06 39.84
CA GLU A 79 -7.80 4.25 40.95
C GLU A 79 -6.86 4.15 42.15
N SER A 80 -5.54 4.12 41.91
CA SER A 80 -4.51 3.98 42.95
C SER A 80 -4.03 5.32 43.52
N ASN A 81 -4.00 6.39 42.71
CA ASN A 81 -3.46 7.69 43.10
C ASN A 81 -4.16 8.86 42.37
N TYR A 82 -5.40 9.13 42.79
CA TYR A 82 -6.25 10.19 42.24
C TYR A 82 -5.59 11.58 42.21
N GLU A 83 -4.82 11.95 43.24
CA GLU A 83 -4.18 13.28 43.29
C GLU A 83 -3.07 13.40 42.25
N LYS A 84 -2.20 12.39 42.13
CA LYS A 84 -1.16 12.35 41.09
C LYS A 84 -1.79 12.43 39.69
N PHE A 85 -2.82 11.62 39.42
CA PHE A 85 -3.51 11.63 38.13
C PHE A 85 -4.12 13.00 37.81
N ALA A 86 -4.81 13.64 38.77
CA ALA A 86 -5.41 14.95 38.58
C ALA A 86 -4.37 16.04 38.29
N ARG A 87 -3.21 16.00 38.97
CA ARG A 87 -2.12 16.96 38.78
C ARG A 87 -1.37 16.74 37.46
N GLU A 88 -1.02 15.51 37.10
CA GLU A 88 -0.21 15.23 35.90
C GLU A 88 -1.03 15.24 34.61
N LYS A 89 -2.23 14.63 34.61
CA LYS A 89 -3.02 14.43 33.39
C LYS A 89 -4.05 15.53 33.16
N LYS A 90 -4.50 16.20 34.22
CA LYS A 90 -5.53 17.24 34.17
C LYS A 90 -5.05 18.60 34.64
N LEU A 91 -3.79 18.74 35.06
CA LEU A 91 -3.21 19.98 35.57
C LEU A 91 -4.09 20.62 36.66
N MET A 92 -4.75 19.81 37.49
CA MET A 92 -5.55 20.32 38.59
C MET A 92 -4.64 20.83 39.70
N HIS A 93 -4.99 21.98 40.25
CA HIS A 93 -4.29 22.63 41.35
C HIS A 93 -5.31 23.15 42.38
N LYS A 94 -4.85 23.36 43.61
CA LYS A 94 -5.69 24.01 44.63
C LYS A 94 -5.79 25.53 44.35
N PRO A 95 -6.80 26.23 44.88
CA PRO A 95 -6.98 27.66 44.66
C PRO A 95 -5.82 28.52 45.17
N ASP A 96 -5.06 28.00 46.13
CA ASP A 96 -3.87 28.61 46.74
C ASP A 96 -2.54 28.19 46.08
N GLU A 97 -2.59 27.39 45.02
CA GLU A 97 -1.43 26.92 44.26
C GLU A 97 -1.40 27.55 42.85
N GLU A 98 -0.23 28.05 42.42
CA GLU A 98 0.00 28.61 41.09
C GLU A 98 0.70 27.58 40.18
N ILE A 99 0.17 27.36 38.97
CA ILE A 99 0.79 26.46 37.98
C ILE A 99 1.77 27.24 37.10
N ILE A 100 3.04 26.85 37.12
CA ILE A 100 4.08 27.39 36.23
C ILE A 100 4.42 26.33 35.18
N LEU A 101 4.08 26.60 33.92
CA LEU A 101 4.48 25.79 32.77
C LEU A 101 5.80 26.35 32.22
N ILE A 102 6.87 25.57 32.30
CA ILE A 102 8.18 25.92 31.73
C ILE A 102 8.29 25.18 30.40
N ASP A 103 8.10 25.92 29.31
CA ASP A 103 8.35 25.42 27.95
C ASP A 103 9.84 25.60 27.60
N LYS A 104 10.38 24.70 26.78
CA LYS A 104 11.83 24.61 26.51
C LYS A 104 12.28 25.46 25.32
#